data_AF-A0A959J0F6-F1
#
_entry.id   AF-A0A959J0F6-F1
#
_cell.length_a   1.000
_cell.length_b   1.000
_cell.length_c   1.000
_cell.angle_alpha   90.00
_cell.angle_beta   90.00
_cell.angle_gamma   90.00
#
_symmetry.space_group_name_H-M   'P 1'
#
loop_
_entity.id
_entity.type
_entity.pdbx_description
1 polymer ?
#
loop_
_entity_poly.entity_id
_entity_poly.type
_entity_poly.pdbx_seq_one_letter_code
_entity_poly.pdbx_strand_id
1 'polypeptide(L)'
;MPRLLEKGHLRSYIGAVMLTIVFCAAGISGGYYVADFLSDKSFHDLFDRNPEDFMPLFLNAALPSTVGAMTLAMSIKLGKKWFEAERHKTALQQEKLETELKYLKSQTNPHFLFNTINSIFALIHKNPDMASESLASFSQLLRYQLYECNGDLIDLHTEIKYLENFIELEQLRLDESNTSLQFDLIQTGLTGKKIAPLLLIPLVENAFKHVTKGRTQHNFIHMSLKVDDDKLLLDIKNSSTVNGHKSMENKSYSGIGLTNVRRRLALVYPDRHQLITEERDAVFSAQLKLELA
;
A
#
# COMPACT_ATOMS: atom_id res chain seq x y z
N MET A 1 -16.59 -25.06 -1.34
CA MET A 1 -16.53 -25.97 -2.51
C MET A 1 -17.41 -27.19 -2.22
N PRO A 2 -17.62 -28.18 -3.11
CA PRO A 2 -18.08 -29.48 -2.62
C PRO A 2 -17.02 -30.02 -1.64
N ARG A 3 -17.44 -30.42 -0.43
CA ARG A 3 -16.57 -30.77 0.72
C ARG A 3 -15.47 -31.80 0.42
N LEU A 4 -15.63 -32.59 -0.65
CA LEU A 4 -14.66 -33.61 -1.11
C LEU A 4 -13.45 -33.01 -1.84
N LEU A 5 -13.62 -31.88 -2.52
CA LEU A 5 -12.56 -31.16 -3.24
C LEU A 5 -11.65 -30.37 -2.28
N GLU A 6 -12.20 -29.88 -1.16
CA GLU A 6 -11.46 -29.20 -0.09
C GLU A 6 -10.54 -30.15 0.70
N LYS A 7 -10.82 -31.47 0.72
CA LYS A 7 -10.04 -32.47 1.44
C LYS A 7 -8.97 -33.20 0.59
N GLY A 8 -8.72 -32.74 -0.64
CA GLY A 8 -7.73 -33.37 -1.53
C GLY A 8 -8.12 -34.75 -2.09
N HIS A 9 -9.35 -35.23 -1.85
CA HIS A 9 -9.83 -36.51 -2.38
C HIS A 9 -10.41 -36.36 -3.80
N LEU A 10 -9.55 -36.01 -4.75
CA LEU A 10 -9.94 -35.77 -6.14
C LEU A 10 -10.61 -37.00 -6.80
N ARG A 11 -10.13 -38.21 -6.49
CA ARG A 11 -10.64 -39.47 -7.07
C ARG A 11 -12.09 -39.78 -6.66
N SER A 12 -12.43 -39.60 -5.39
CA SER A 12 -13.80 -39.85 -4.92
C SER A 12 -14.78 -38.78 -5.40
N TYR A 13 -14.31 -37.53 -5.57
CA TYR A 13 -15.10 -36.47 -6.16
C TYR A 13 -15.43 -36.75 -7.64
N ILE A 14 -14.44 -37.12 -8.45
CA ILE A 14 -14.65 -37.48 -9.86
C ILE A 14 -15.62 -38.66 -9.97
N GLY A 15 -15.45 -39.69 -9.12
CA GLY A 15 -16.37 -40.83 -9.07
C GLY A 15 -17.81 -40.44 -8.74
N ALA A 16 -18.02 -39.58 -7.74
CA ALA A 16 -19.35 -39.09 -7.38
C ALA A 16 -20.00 -38.25 -8.49
N VAL A 17 -19.23 -37.41 -9.19
CA VAL A 17 -19.72 -36.62 -10.32
C VAL A 17 -20.14 -37.53 -11.48
N MET A 18 -19.30 -38.50 -11.85
CA MET A 18 -19.63 -39.47 -12.89
C MET A 18 -20.89 -40.27 -12.56
N LEU A 19 -21.02 -40.73 -11.31
CA LEU A 19 -22.20 -41.46 -10.86
C LEU A 19 -23.47 -40.59 -10.90
N THR A 20 -23.35 -39.31 -10.55
CA THR A 20 -24.47 -38.35 -10.64
C THR A 20 -24.89 -38.11 -12.09
N ILE A 21 -23.94 -37.96 -13.01
CA ILE A 21 -24.21 -37.79 -14.45
C ILE A 21 -24.98 -39.00 -14.99
N VAL A 22 -24.49 -40.21 -14.69
CA VAL A 22 -25.13 -41.46 -15.13
C VAL A 22 -26.53 -41.59 -14.55
N PHE A 23 -26.71 -41.27 -13.25
CA PHE A 23 -28.02 -41.33 -12.59
C PHE A 23 -29.01 -40.32 -13.19
N CYS A 24 -28.59 -39.08 -13.44
CA CYS A 24 -29.42 -38.06 -14.08
C CYS A 24 -29.78 -38.45 -15.52
N ALA A 25 -28.82 -38.97 -16.31
CA ALA A 25 -29.08 -39.42 -17.67
C ALA A 25 -30.05 -40.61 -17.71
N ALA A 26 -29.93 -41.52 -16.74
CA ALA A 26 -30.85 -42.66 -16.60
C ALA A 26 -32.25 -42.18 -16.20
N GLY A 27 -32.36 -41.20 -15.30
CA GLY A 27 -33.62 -40.58 -14.92
C GLY A 27 -34.32 -39.86 -16.08
N ILE A 28 -33.58 -39.12 -16.91
CA ILE A 28 -34.12 -38.50 -18.13
C ILE A 28 -34.63 -39.58 -19.08
N SER A 29 -33.83 -40.62 -19.32
CA SER A 29 -34.19 -41.71 -20.23
C SER A 29 -35.42 -42.47 -19.72
N GLY A 30 -35.49 -42.78 -18.42
CA GLY A 30 -36.65 -43.41 -17.78
C GLY A 30 -37.90 -42.52 -17.78
N GLY A 31 -37.73 -41.20 -17.72
CA GLY A 31 -38.83 -40.24 -17.81
C GLY A 31 -39.62 -40.33 -19.12
N TYR A 32 -38.96 -40.66 -20.25
CA TYR A 32 -39.64 -40.92 -21.53
C TYR A 32 -40.60 -42.12 -21.44
N TYR A 33 -40.19 -43.20 -20.76
CA TYR A 33 -41.03 -44.40 -20.58
C TYR A 33 -42.15 -44.19 -19.57
N VAL A 34 -41.92 -43.39 -18.53
CA VAL A 34 -42.98 -42.99 -17.60
C VAL A 34 -44.01 -42.11 -18.31
N ALA A 35 -43.56 -41.20 -19.18
CA ALA A 35 -44.45 -40.37 -19.98
C ALA A 35 -45.28 -41.18 -20.97
N ASP A 36 -44.70 -42.21 -21.60
CA ASP A 36 -45.41 -43.19 -22.43
C ASP A 36 -46.46 -43.97 -21.62
N PHE A 37 -46.09 -44.51 -20.46
CA PHE A 37 -47.02 -45.23 -19.58
C PHE A 37 -48.20 -44.39 -19.08
N LEU A 38 -47.98 -43.09 -18.86
CA LEU A 38 -49.01 -42.15 -18.40
C LEU A 38 -49.84 -41.56 -19.55
N SER A 39 -49.45 -41.79 -20.80
CA SER A 39 -50.12 -41.25 -21.97
C SER A 39 -50.93 -42.34 -22.68
N ASP A 40 -52.11 -42.00 -23.19
CA ASP A 40 -52.92 -42.92 -24.02
C ASP A 40 -52.39 -43.04 -25.47
N LYS A 41 -51.15 -42.62 -25.73
CA LYS A 41 -50.52 -42.61 -27.07
C LYS A 41 -49.34 -43.57 -27.12
N SER A 42 -49.02 -44.09 -28.31
CA SER A 42 -47.85 -44.95 -28.47
C SER A 42 -46.54 -44.15 -28.34
N PHE A 43 -45.48 -44.78 -27.85
CA PHE A 43 -44.14 -44.19 -27.72
C PHE A 43 -43.64 -43.55 -29.01
N HIS A 44 -43.97 -44.16 -30.15
CA HIS A 44 -43.67 -43.64 -31.48
C HIS A 44 -44.44 -42.34 -31.79
N ASP A 45 -45.72 -42.25 -31.42
CA ASP A 45 -46.53 -41.04 -31.62
C ASP A 45 -46.10 -39.88 -30.71
N LEU A 46 -45.46 -40.17 -29.57
CA LEU A 46 -45.01 -39.17 -28.60
C LEU A 46 -43.61 -38.65 -28.89
N PHE A 47 -42.69 -39.52 -29.32
CA PHE A 47 -41.26 -39.22 -29.36
C PHE A 47 -40.58 -39.55 -30.70
N ASP A 48 -41.32 -40.07 -31.69
CA ASP A 48 -40.82 -40.47 -33.01
C ASP A 48 -39.64 -41.47 -32.91
N ARG A 49 -39.76 -42.42 -31.97
CA ARG A 49 -38.74 -43.42 -31.62
C ARG A 49 -39.40 -44.76 -31.29
N ASN A 50 -38.60 -45.83 -31.23
CA ASN A 50 -39.10 -47.15 -30.82
C ASN A 50 -38.92 -47.37 -29.31
N PRO A 51 -39.82 -48.15 -28.65
CA PRO A 51 -39.69 -48.51 -27.24
C PRO A 51 -38.41 -49.31 -26.91
N GLU A 52 -37.76 -49.92 -27.91
CA GLU A 52 -36.53 -50.69 -27.74
C GLU A 52 -35.26 -49.79 -27.74
N ASP A 53 -35.39 -48.50 -28.05
CA ASP A 53 -34.28 -47.57 -28.26
C ASP A 53 -33.71 -46.97 -26.95
N PHE A 54 -33.82 -47.68 -25.82
CA PHE A 54 -33.29 -47.20 -24.53
C PHE A 54 -31.81 -46.82 -24.61
N MET A 55 -30.97 -47.70 -25.16
CA MET A 55 -29.52 -47.47 -25.25
C MET A 55 -29.15 -46.31 -26.19
N PRO A 56 -29.71 -46.22 -27.42
CA PRO A 56 -29.53 -45.04 -28.27
C PRO A 56 -30.00 -43.73 -27.63
N LEU A 57 -31.14 -43.73 -26.93
CA LEU A 57 -31.67 -42.55 -26.23
C LEU A 57 -30.74 -42.11 -25.08
N PHE A 58 -30.28 -43.08 -24.30
CA PHE A 58 -29.37 -42.85 -23.18
C PHE A 58 -28.03 -42.28 -23.64
N LEU A 59 -27.38 -42.92 -24.63
CA LEU A 59 -26.04 -42.56 -25.09
C LEU A 59 -26.00 -41.30 -25.97
N ASN A 60 -26.97 -41.10 -26.86
CA ASN A 60 -26.92 -40.02 -27.87
C ASN A 60 -27.71 -38.76 -27.48
N ALA A 61 -28.61 -38.83 -26.50
CA ALA A 61 -29.42 -37.69 -26.09
C ALA A 61 -29.26 -37.34 -24.60
N ALA A 62 -29.54 -38.28 -23.69
CA ALA A 62 -29.56 -37.99 -22.25
C ALA A 62 -28.15 -37.75 -21.66
N LEU A 63 -27.15 -38.55 -22.04
CA LEU A 63 -25.77 -38.38 -21.57
C LEU A 63 -25.13 -37.06 -22.04
N PRO A 64 -25.12 -36.72 -23.34
CA PRO A 64 -24.48 -35.48 -23.81
C PRO A 64 -25.15 -34.21 -23.25
N SER A 65 -26.47 -34.20 -23.13
CA SER A 65 -27.22 -33.06 -22.58
C SER A 65 -26.96 -32.86 -21.09
N THR A 66 -26.90 -33.93 -20.29
CA THR A 66 -26.54 -33.85 -18.86
C THR A 66 -25.10 -33.40 -18.65
N VAL A 67 -24.15 -33.93 -19.43
CA VAL A 67 -22.75 -33.48 -19.41
C VAL A 67 -22.65 -32.00 -19.77
N GLY A 68 -23.33 -31.56 -20.84
CA GLY A 68 -23.33 -30.16 -21.28
C GLY A 68 -23.92 -29.20 -20.24
N ALA A 69 -25.10 -29.53 -19.69
CA ALA A 69 -25.74 -28.74 -18.65
C ALA A 69 -24.90 -28.66 -17.37
N MET A 70 -24.31 -29.78 -16.95
CA MET A 70 -23.46 -29.83 -15.76
C MET A 70 -22.15 -29.05 -15.96
N THR A 71 -21.55 -29.13 -17.15
CA THR A 71 -20.35 -28.37 -17.52
C THR A 71 -20.63 -26.87 -17.53
N LEU A 72 -21.76 -26.44 -18.11
CA LEU A 72 -22.17 -25.03 -18.11
C LEU A 72 -22.40 -24.52 -16.68
N ALA A 73 -23.18 -25.26 -15.88
CA ALA A 73 -23.44 -24.91 -14.49
C ALA A 73 -22.15 -24.83 -13.66
N MET A 74 -21.21 -25.76 -13.88
CA MET A 74 -19.91 -25.77 -13.20
C MET A 74 -19.04 -24.59 -13.65
N SER A 75 -19.01 -24.26 -14.94
CA SER A 75 -18.27 -23.12 -15.49
C SER A 75 -18.74 -21.80 -14.90
N ILE A 76 -20.06 -21.58 -14.85
CA ILE A 76 -20.67 -20.38 -14.24
C ILE A 76 -20.31 -20.29 -12.75
N LYS A 77 -20.42 -21.42 -12.02
CA LYS A 77 -20.12 -21.47 -10.58
C LYS A 77 -18.65 -21.20 -10.28
N LEU A 78 -17.73 -21.74 -11.09
CA LEU A 78 -16.30 -21.49 -10.96
C LEU A 78 -15.95 -20.04 -11.31
N GLY A 79 -16.53 -19.49 -12.37
CA GLY A 79 -16.36 -18.08 -12.74
C GLY A 79 -16.79 -17.12 -11.62
N LYS A 80 -17.99 -17.33 -11.03
CA LYS A 80 -18.45 -16.54 -9.88
C LYS A 80 -17.49 -16.64 -8.70
N LYS A 81 -17.06 -17.85 -8.35
CA LYS A 81 -16.11 -18.08 -7.25
C LYS A 81 -14.75 -17.45 -7.48
N TRP A 82 -14.25 -17.48 -8.71
CA TRP A 82 -12.98 -16.84 -9.07
C TRP A 82 -13.09 -15.33 -8.91
N PHE A 83 -14.19 -14.73 -9.37
CA PHE A 83 -14.43 -13.29 -9.20
C PHE A 83 -14.59 -12.88 -7.73
N GLU A 84 -15.31 -13.67 -6.93
CA GLU A 84 -15.39 -13.46 -5.47
C GLU A 84 -14.03 -13.57 -4.79
N ALA A 85 -13.22 -14.57 -5.16
CA ALA A 85 -11.88 -14.76 -4.63
C ALA A 85 -10.95 -13.59 -4.99
N GLU A 86 -11.01 -13.09 -6.24
CA GLU A 86 -10.19 -11.95 -6.66
C GLU A 86 -10.62 -10.66 -5.96
N ARG A 87 -11.93 -10.44 -5.76
CA ARG A 87 -12.45 -9.33 -4.94
C ARG A 87 -11.98 -9.41 -3.50
N HIS A 88 -12.07 -10.59 -2.87
CA HIS A 88 -11.59 -10.80 -1.50
C HIS A 88 -10.08 -10.55 -1.39
N LYS A 89 -9.30 -11.04 -2.35
CA LYS A 89 -7.86 -10.80 -2.41
C LYS A 89 -7.54 -9.32 -2.55
N THR A 90 -8.24 -8.60 -3.42
CA THR A 90 -8.09 -7.14 -3.60
C THR A 90 -8.43 -6.39 -2.32
N ALA A 91 -9.55 -6.73 -1.67
CA ALA A 91 -9.95 -6.11 -0.41
C ALA A 91 -8.92 -6.35 0.71
N LEU A 92 -8.39 -7.58 0.83
CA LEU A 92 -7.33 -7.90 1.80
C LEU A 92 -6.03 -7.14 1.52
N GLN A 93 -5.70 -6.93 0.24
CA GLN A 93 -4.55 -6.11 -0.14
C GLN A 93 -4.73 -4.65 0.26
N GLN A 94 -5.94 -4.09 0.06
CA GLN A 94 -6.29 -2.74 0.48
C GLN A 94 -6.25 -2.59 2.01
N GLU A 95 -6.87 -3.51 2.76
CA GLU A 95 -6.87 -3.49 4.22
C GLU A 95 -5.44 -3.61 4.80
N LYS A 96 -4.62 -4.50 4.23
CA LYS A 96 -3.20 -4.62 4.58
C LYS A 96 -2.49 -3.28 4.36
N LEU A 97 -2.80 -2.61 3.26
CA LEU A 97 -2.21 -1.33 2.92
C LEU A 97 -2.56 -0.24 3.92
N GLU A 98 -3.85 -0.12 4.24
CA GLU A 98 -4.35 0.83 5.23
C GLU A 98 -3.73 0.58 6.60
N THR A 99 -3.58 -0.69 6.98
CA THR A 99 -2.96 -1.10 8.25
C THR A 99 -1.49 -0.71 8.28
N GLU A 100 -0.75 -0.96 7.20
CA GLU A 100 0.64 -0.54 7.09
C GLU A 100 0.76 0.98 7.08
N LEU A 101 -0.12 1.70 6.38
CA LEU A 101 -0.17 3.16 6.42
C LEU A 101 -0.42 3.69 7.84
N LYS A 102 -1.35 3.08 8.58
CA LYS A 102 -1.65 3.43 9.97
C LYS A 102 -0.46 3.15 10.90
N TYR A 103 0.19 2.00 10.73
CA TYR A 103 1.41 1.67 11.46
C TYR A 103 2.53 2.67 11.18
N LEU A 104 2.73 3.03 9.90
CA LEU A 104 3.70 4.04 9.47
C LEU A 104 3.39 5.42 10.07
N LYS A 105 2.12 5.85 10.07
CA LYS A 105 1.69 7.09 10.74
C LYS A 105 1.93 7.05 12.26
N SER A 106 1.84 5.87 12.89
CA SER A 106 1.99 5.71 14.34
C SER A 106 3.45 5.68 14.84
N GLN A 107 4.44 5.54 13.94
CA GLN A 107 5.85 5.71 14.31
C GLN A 107 6.14 7.21 14.49
N THR A 108 5.68 7.81 15.58
CA THR A 108 6.32 9.03 16.11
C THR A 108 7.77 8.69 16.40
N ASN A 109 8.73 9.41 15.81
CA ASN A 109 10.15 9.14 16.06
C ASN A 109 10.45 9.39 17.56
N PRO A 110 10.63 8.36 18.40
CA PRO A 110 10.81 8.56 19.84
C PRO A 110 12.10 9.33 20.12
N HIS A 111 13.11 9.17 19.27
CA HIS A 111 14.38 9.85 19.38
C HIS A 111 14.26 11.35 19.08
N PHE A 112 13.45 11.76 18.10
CA PHE A 112 13.15 13.17 17.88
C PHE A 112 12.48 13.78 19.13
N LEU A 113 11.44 13.12 19.65
CA LEU A 113 10.74 13.56 20.87
C LEU A 113 11.69 13.77 22.05
N PHE A 114 12.52 12.77 22.38
CA PHE A 114 13.47 12.87 23.48
C PHE A 114 14.51 13.98 23.28
N ASN A 115 15.06 14.12 22.07
CA ASN A 115 16.08 15.13 21.80
C ASN A 115 15.52 16.55 21.79
N THR A 116 14.32 16.75 21.28
CA THR A 116 13.66 18.05 21.27
C THR A 116 13.36 18.51 22.69
N ILE A 117 12.85 17.62 23.55
CA ILE A 117 12.63 17.92 24.98
C ILE A 117 13.95 18.29 25.67
N ASN A 118 15.03 17.54 25.43
CA ASN A 118 16.34 17.83 26.04
C ASN A 118 16.90 19.19 25.59
N SER A 119 16.70 19.56 24.33
CA SER A 119 17.17 20.84 23.79
C SER A 119 16.39 22.00 24.38
N ILE A 120 15.06 21.88 24.46
CA ILE A 120 14.20 22.85 25.16
C ILE A 120 14.61 22.97 26.63
N PHE A 121 14.86 21.85 27.32
CA PHE A 121 15.29 21.86 28.72
C PHE A 121 16.62 22.61 28.91
N ALA A 122 17.58 22.45 28.00
CA ALA A 122 18.84 23.19 28.02
C ALA A 122 18.63 24.71 27.81
N LEU A 123 17.62 25.09 27.03
CA LEU A 123 17.26 26.50 26.78
C LEU A 123 16.56 27.15 27.98
N ILE A 124 15.80 26.41 28.80
CA ILE A 124 15.04 26.97 29.95
C ILE A 124 15.91 27.87 30.84
N HIS A 125 17.18 27.50 31.05
CA HIS A 125 18.11 28.28 31.88
C HIS A 125 18.98 29.25 31.07
N LYS A 126 19.23 28.98 29.78
CA LYS A 126 20.12 29.79 28.93
C LYS A 126 19.40 30.93 28.23
N ASN A 127 18.20 30.67 27.74
CA ASN A 127 17.35 31.60 27.01
C ASN A 127 15.87 31.19 27.19
N PRO A 128 15.21 31.64 28.28
CA PRO A 128 13.84 31.24 28.62
C PRO A 128 12.81 31.59 27.55
N ASP A 129 12.98 32.72 26.87
CA ASP A 129 12.05 33.17 25.82
C ASP A 129 12.10 32.22 24.61
N MET A 130 13.31 31.88 24.16
CA MET A 130 13.52 30.89 23.10
C MET A 130 13.04 29.49 23.51
N ALA A 131 13.19 29.11 24.79
CA ALA A 131 12.66 27.85 25.30
C ALA A 131 11.12 27.79 25.23
N SER A 132 10.45 28.89 25.59
CA SER A 132 9.00 29.02 25.54
C SER A 132 8.48 28.94 24.10
N GLU A 133 9.12 29.67 23.18
CA GLU A 133 8.80 29.63 21.76
C GLU A 133 9.01 28.24 21.16
N SER A 134 10.15 27.61 21.46
CA SER A 134 10.45 26.24 21.02
C SER A 134 9.43 25.22 21.55
N LEU A 135 8.98 25.38 22.80
CA LEU A 135 7.95 24.52 23.39
C LEU A 135 6.59 24.70 22.70
N ALA A 136 6.24 25.93 22.33
CA ALA A 136 5.02 26.22 21.59
C ALA A 136 5.07 25.58 20.19
N SER A 137 6.17 25.76 19.45
CA SER A 137 6.39 25.16 18.13
C SER A 137 6.38 23.63 18.20
N PHE A 138 7.03 23.04 19.21
CA PHE A 138 7.01 21.59 19.44
C PHE A 138 5.59 21.07 19.73
N SER A 139 4.83 21.76 20.57
CA SER A 139 3.43 21.41 20.87
C SER A 139 2.54 21.51 19.62
N GLN A 140 2.81 22.45 18.72
CA GLN A 140 2.11 22.58 17.46
C GLN A 140 2.43 21.42 16.50
N LEU A 141 3.71 21.01 16.40
CA LEU A 141 4.10 19.83 15.61
C LEU A 141 3.40 18.56 16.13
N LEU A 142 3.35 18.35 17.45
CA LEU A 142 2.68 17.19 18.03
C LEU A 142 1.17 17.17 17.75
N ARG A 143 0.52 18.31 17.92
CA ARG A 143 -0.91 18.45 17.63
C ARG A 143 -1.22 18.12 16.17
N TYR A 144 -0.40 18.64 15.25
CA TYR A 144 -0.56 18.35 13.84
C TYR A 144 -0.42 16.84 13.53
N GLN A 145 0.59 16.19 14.10
CA GLN A 145 0.82 14.76 13.89
C GLN A 145 -0.33 13.89 14.44
N LEU A 146 -0.95 14.30 15.55
CA LEU A 146 -2.01 13.56 16.21
C LEU A 146 -3.41 13.79 15.61
N TYR A 147 -3.70 15.01 15.15
CA TYR A 147 -5.06 15.40 14.81
C TYR A 147 -5.24 15.75 13.32
N GLU A 148 -4.23 16.34 12.69
CA GLU A 148 -4.34 16.90 11.34
C GLU A 148 -3.84 15.94 10.24
N CYS A 149 -3.12 14.87 10.61
CA CYS A 149 -2.63 13.83 9.70
C CYS A 149 -3.63 12.68 9.41
N ASN A 150 -4.91 12.85 9.78
CA ASN A 150 -5.91 11.78 9.72
C ASN A 150 -6.54 11.58 8.33
N GLY A 151 -6.36 12.51 7.40
CA GLY A 151 -6.81 12.38 6.01
C GLY A 151 -5.87 11.57 5.11
N ASP A 152 -6.36 11.21 3.93
CA ASP A 152 -5.56 10.64 2.84
C ASP A 152 -4.63 11.71 2.23
N LEU A 153 -5.18 12.91 2.05
CA LEU A 153 -4.50 14.10 1.56
C LEU A 153 -4.84 15.31 2.44
N ILE A 154 -3.89 16.23 2.58
CA ILE A 154 -3.99 17.50 3.31
C ILE A 154 -3.58 18.66 2.41
N ASP A 155 -3.89 19.88 2.81
CA ASP A 155 -3.42 21.07 2.08
C ASP A 155 -1.89 21.15 2.12
N LEU A 156 -1.29 21.37 0.95
CA LEU A 156 0.17 21.47 0.79
C LEU A 156 0.76 22.59 1.66
N HIS A 157 0.05 23.70 1.80
CA HIS A 157 0.43 24.79 2.69
C HIS A 157 0.64 24.30 4.14
N THR A 158 -0.19 23.37 4.60
CA THR A 158 -0.09 22.84 5.97
C THR A 158 1.10 21.90 6.12
N GLU A 159 1.40 21.07 5.12
CA GLU A 159 2.63 20.24 5.09
C GLU A 159 3.89 21.12 5.08
N ILE A 160 3.93 22.19 4.28
CA ILE A 160 5.07 23.11 4.20
C ILE A 160 5.29 23.79 5.55
N LYS A 161 4.22 24.34 6.15
CA LYS A 161 4.30 24.96 7.48
C LYS A 161 4.79 23.99 8.55
N TYR A 162 4.37 22.73 8.49
CA TYR A 162 4.88 21.70 9.38
C TYR A 162 6.38 21.44 9.17
N LEU A 163 6.82 21.43 7.90
CA LEU A 163 8.23 21.26 7.53
C LEU A 163 9.10 22.41 8.04
N GLU A 164 8.66 23.66 7.88
CA GLU A 164 9.33 24.87 8.37
C GLU A 164 9.53 24.81 9.89
N ASN A 165 8.43 24.60 10.63
CA ASN A 165 8.47 24.48 12.09
C ASN A 165 9.41 23.35 12.57
N PHE A 166 9.47 22.24 11.83
CA PHE A 166 10.39 21.15 12.14
C PHE A 166 11.86 21.55 11.91
N ILE A 167 12.15 22.19 10.77
CA ILE A 167 13.50 22.66 10.42
C ILE A 167 13.99 23.66 11.47
N GLU A 168 13.16 24.60 11.89
CA GLU A 168 13.49 25.58 12.94
C GLU A 168 13.87 24.90 14.26
N LEU A 169 13.11 23.90 14.71
CA LEU A 169 13.43 23.17 15.93
C LEU A 169 14.71 22.33 15.82
N GLU A 170 14.93 21.68 14.69
CA GLU A 170 16.16 20.91 14.47
C GLU A 170 17.39 21.82 14.31
N GLN A 171 17.23 23.04 13.79
CA GLN A 171 18.29 24.03 13.69
C GLN A 171 18.85 24.42 15.07
N LEU A 172 18.01 24.51 16.11
CA LEU A 172 18.45 24.79 17.49
C LEU A 172 19.45 23.76 18.04
N ARG A 173 19.50 22.58 17.42
CA ARG A 173 20.37 21.47 17.81
C ARG A 173 21.69 21.46 17.04
N LEU A 174 21.78 22.23 15.96
CA LEU A 174 22.98 22.32 15.15
C LEU A 174 24.02 23.17 15.87
N ASP A 175 25.28 22.75 15.72
CA ASP A 175 26.41 23.59 16.09
C ASP A 175 26.67 24.56 14.95
N GLU A 176 26.15 25.79 15.07
CA GLU A 176 26.28 26.84 14.07
C GLU A 176 27.74 27.17 13.73
N SER A 177 28.68 26.88 14.64
CA SER A 177 30.10 27.13 14.39
C SER A 177 30.71 26.16 13.37
N ASN A 178 30.06 25.02 13.11
CA ASN A 178 30.59 23.95 12.27
C ASN A 178 29.58 23.38 11.26
N THR A 179 28.35 23.91 11.22
CA THR A 179 27.27 23.42 10.34
C THR A 179 26.54 24.57 9.65
N SER A 180 26.54 24.58 8.33
CA SER A 180 25.72 25.51 7.53
C SER A 180 24.37 24.88 7.15
N LEU A 181 23.28 25.57 7.45
CA LEU A 181 21.93 25.18 7.03
C LEU A 181 21.40 26.20 6.01
N GLN A 182 20.93 25.72 4.86
CA GLN A 182 20.21 26.52 3.86
C GLN A 182 18.91 25.83 3.49
N PHE A 183 17.80 26.56 3.56
CA PHE A 183 16.49 26.10 3.10
C PHE A 183 15.86 27.16 2.18
N ASP A 184 15.75 26.82 0.90
CA ASP A 184 15.16 27.68 -0.12
C ASP A 184 13.74 27.20 -0.47
N LEU A 185 12.73 27.97 -0.07
CA LEU A 185 11.33 27.74 -0.43
C LEU A 185 10.93 28.65 -1.60
N ILE A 186 10.59 28.05 -2.75
CA ILE A 186 10.15 28.76 -3.94
C ILE A 186 8.78 28.22 -4.33
N GLN A 187 7.75 29.04 -4.19
CA GLN A 187 6.37 28.59 -4.37
C GLN A 187 5.56 29.56 -5.23
N THR A 188 4.90 29.02 -6.25
CA THR A 188 3.89 29.70 -7.07
C THR A 188 2.57 28.91 -6.95
N GLY A 189 1.48 29.59 -6.59
CA GLY A 189 0.13 28.99 -6.67
C GLY A 189 -0.15 27.77 -5.75
N LEU A 190 0.06 27.91 -4.43
CA LEU A 190 -0.24 26.85 -3.46
C LEU A 190 -1.73 26.53 -3.27
N THR A 191 -2.62 27.42 -3.71
CA THR A 191 -4.06 27.33 -3.42
C THR A 191 -4.67 26.07 -4.05
N GLY A 192 -5.38 25.29 -3.24
CA GLY A 192 -6.08 24.08 -3.67
C GLY A 192 -5.22 22.84 -3.87
N LYS A 193 -3.89 22.96 -3.69
CA LYS A 193 -2.95 21.84 -3.86
C LYS A 193 -2.93 20.94 -2.63
N LYS A 194 -2.93 19.63 -2.85
CA LYS A 194 -2.93 18.64 -1.76
C LYS A 194 -1.79 17.65 -1.84
N ILE A 195 -1.37 17.18 -0.66
CA ILE A 195 -0.27 16.22 -0.51
C ILE A 195 -0.60 15.17 0.56
N ALA A 196 0.00 13.99 0.44
CA ALA A 196 -0.04 12.99 1.50
C ALA A 196 0.67 13.54 2.76
N PRO A 197 0.03 13.49 3.95
CA PRO A 197 0.55 14.15 5.15
C PRO A 197 1.86 13.52 5.64
N LEU A 198 2.85 14.27 6.10
CA LEU A 198 4.14 13.75 6.58
C LEU A 198 4.93 12.98 5.50
N LEU A 199 4.80 13.35 4.23
CA LEU A 199 5.53 12.71 3.15
C LEU A 199 6.96 13.25 3.04
N LEU A 200 7.13 14.55 3.24
CA LEU A 200 8.42 15.23 3.06
C LEU A 200 9.31 15.10 4.30
N ILE A 201 8.69 15.00 5.48
CA ILE A 201 9.40 15.00 6.77
C ILE A 201 10.49 13.93 6.88
N PRO A 202 10.34 12.66 6.43
CA PRO A 202 11.38 11.67 6.66
C PRO A 202 12.63 11.93 5.82
N LEU A 203 12.51 12.67 4.71
CA LEU A 203 13.66 13.07 3.89
C LEU A 203 14.45 14.20 4.57
N VAL A 204 13.75 15.17 5.16
CA VAL A 204 14.37 16.26 5.93
C VAL A 204 14.99 15.72 7.22
N GLU A 205 14.28 14.87 7.95
CA GLU A 205 14.80 14.20 9.15
C GLU A 205 16.09 13.41 8.85
N ASN A 206 16.13 12.73 7.70
CA ASN A 206 17.32 11.99 7.27
C ASN A 206 18.53 12.93 7.09
N ALA A 207 18.35 14.14 6.57
CA ALA A 207 19.45 15.10 6.44
C ALA A 207 20.02 15.52 7.80
N PHE A 208 19.15 15.88 8.76
CA PHE A 208 19.56 16.24 10.13
C PHE A 208 20.17 15.05 10.91
N LYS A 209 19.69 13.83 10.65
CA LYS A 209 20.24 12.63 11.29
C LYS A 209 21.65 12.28 10.80
N HIS A 210 21.91 12.49 9.51
CA HIS A 210 23.14 12.04 8.86
C HIS A 210 24.20 13.13 8.70
N VAL A 211 23.88 14.40 8.98
CA VAL A 211 24.87 15.46 9.11
C VAL A 211 25.85 15.08 10.23
N THR A 212 27.01 14.55 9.84
CA THR A 212 27.91 13.89 10.79
C THR A 212 28.85 14.92 11.38
N LYS A 213 29.09 14.90 12.70
CA LYS A 213 30.10 15.76 13.37
C LYS A 213 31.54 15.33 13.06
N GLY A 214 31.90 15.23 11.78
CA GLY A 214 33.29 15.05 11.37
C GLY A 214 34.09 16.26 11.84
N ARG A 215 35.11 16.05 12.68
CA ARG A 215 35.98 17.12 13.19
C ARG A 215 36.90 17.74 12.12
N THR A 216 36.86 17.21 10.89
CA THR A 216 37.83 17.52 9.82
C THR A 216 37.20 18.17 8.58
N GLN A 217 35.86 18.24 8.47
CA GLN A 217 35.16 18.91 7.36
C GLN A 217 33.98 19.72 7.87
N HIS A 218 33.73 20.87 7.24
CA HIS A 218 32.57 21.71 7.52
C HIS A 218 31.29 20.96 7.14
N ASN A 219 30.30 20.96 8.04
CA ASN A 219 29.05 20.26 7.80
C ASN A 219 28.06 21.17 7.10
N PHE A 220 27.20 20.56 6.28
CA PHE A 220 26.16 21.33 5.61
C PHE A 220 24.89 20.52 5.42
N ILE A 221 23.77 21.23 5.39
CA ILE A 221 22.47 20.76 4.92
C ILE A 221 21.92 21.85 4.00
N HIS A 222 21.76 21.52 2.71
CA HIS A 222 21.11 22.38 1.73
C HIS A 222 19.83 21.72 1.27
N MET A 223 18.73 22.45 1.37
CA MET A 223 17.40 21.99 1.01
C MET A 223 16.73 23.02 0.11
N SER A 224 16.07 22.57 -0.95
CA SER A 224 15.23 23.42 -1.79
C SER A 224 13.90 22.73 -2.01
N LEU A 225 12.82 23.44 -1.74
CA LEU A 225 11.46 23.01 -2.05
C LEU A 225 10.88 23.97 -3.09
N LYS A 226 10.59 23.45 -4.27
CA LYS A 226 9.95 24.20 -5.35
C LYS A 226 8.56 23.64 -5.61
N VAL A 227 7.58 24.52 -5.65
CA VAL A 227 6.21 24.19 -6.07
C VAL A 227 5.85 25.08 -7.24
N ASP A 228 5.60 24.46 -8.38
CA ASP A 228 5.20 25.14 -9.63
C ASP A 228 4.09 24.35 -10.31
N ASP A 229 2.94 24.99 -10.52
CA ASP A 229 1.70 24.36 -10.96
C ASP A 229 1.36 23.08 -10.17
N ASP A 230 1.32 21.92 -10.82
CA ASP A 230 1.05 20.61 -10.23
C ASP A 230 2.34 19.84 -9.93
N LYS A 231 3.50 20.50 -9.88
CA LYS A 231 4.79 19.84 -9.67
C LYS A 231 5.43 20.33 -8.38
N LEU A 232 5.79 19.36 -7.55
CA LEU A 232 6.62 19.56 -6.37
C LEU A 232 7.99 18.94 -6.60
N LEU A 233 9.03 19.73 -6.39
CA LEU A 233 10.43 19.33 -6.46
C LEU A 233 11.08 19.60 -5.11
N LEU A 234 11.52 18.54 -4.44
CA LEU A 234 12.29 18.63 -3.21
C LEU A 234 13.70 18.10 -3.47
N ASP A 235 14.69 18.98 -3.32
CA ASP A 235 16.11 18.67 -3.41
C ASP A 235 16.75 18.82 -2.03
N ILE A 236 17.41 17.77 -1.55
CA ILE A 236 18.13 17.77 -0.27
C ILE A 236 19.55 17.27 -0.50
N LYS A 237 20.53 17.99 0.02
CA LYS A 237 21.94 17.59 0.05
C LYS A 237 22.51 17.82 1.44
N ASN A 238 23.21 16.84 1.99
CA ASN A 238 23.90 17.01 3.27
C ASN A 238 25.26 16.32 3.27
N SER A 239 26.17 16.81 4.11
CA SER A 239 27.43 16.12 4.38
C SER A 239 27.17 14.75 5.02
N SER A 240 27.95 13.75 4.61
CA SER A 240 27.96 12.37 5.10
C SER A 240 29.42 11.92 5.30
N THR A 241 29.65 10.87 6.09
CA THR A 241 31.01 10.35 6.30
C THR A 241 31.47 9.46 5.15
N VAL A 242 32.61 9.78 4.56
CA VAL A 242 33.35 8.85 3.71
C VAL A 242 34.03 7.84 4.63
N ASN A 243 33.77 6.55 4.39
CA ASN A 243 34.33 5.37 5.04
C ASN A 243 33.56 4.82 6.27
N GLY A 244 32.67 3.86 6.00
CA GLY A 244 32.91 2.47 6.43
C GLY A 244 32.84 2.09 7.92
N HIS A 245 32.50 2.99 8.85
CA HIS A 245 32.21 2.61 10.24
C HIS A 245 30.74 2.85 10.59
N LYS A 246 29.85 2.19 9.83
CA LYS A 246 28.48 1.92 10.31
C LYS A 246 28.62 0.87 11.41
N SER A 247 28.58 1.29 12.67
CA SER A 247 28.44 0.37 13.82
C SER A 247 27.30 -0.62 13.53
N MET A 248 27.51 -1.91 13.85
CA MET A 248 26.56 -2.99 13.51
C MET A 248 25.14 -2.73 14.05
N GLU A 249 24.99 -1.95 15.13
CA GLU A 249 23.69 -1.57 15.71
C GLU A 249 22.86 -0.62 14.82
N ASN A 250 23.49 0.18 13.96
CA ASN A 250 22.79 1.20 13.16
C ASN A 250 22.33 0.71 11.76
N LYS A 251 22.69 -0.52 11.37
CA LYS A 251 22.28 -1.08 10.07
C LYS A 251 20.77 -1.34 9.97
N SER A 252 20.10 -1.72 11.05
CA SER A 252 18.67 -2.05 11.00
C SER A 252 17.77 -0.83 10.85
N TYR A 253 18.16 0.35 11.34
CA TYR A 253 17.30 1.54 11.34
C TYR A 253 17.64 2.59 10.28
N SER A 254 18.85 2.57 9.70
CA SER A 254 19.32 3.61 8.76
C SER A 254 18.65 3.57 7.37
N GLY A 255 17.87 2.52 7.03
CA GLY A 255 17.20 2.39 5.73
C GLY A 255 15.68 2.32 5.79
N ILE A 256 15.08 2.21 6.98
CA ILE A 256 13.64 2.02 7.16
C ILE A 256 12.87 3.26 6.68
N GLY A 257 13.33 4.46 7.05
CA GLY A 257 12.68 5.72 6.67
C GLY A 257 12.54 5.89 5.15
N LEU A 258 13.64 5.78 4.41
CA LEU A 258 13.63 5.90 2.94
C LEU A 258 12.85 4.78 2.25
N THR A 259 12.93 3.56 2.77
CA THR A 259 12.14 2.42 2.25
C THR A 259 10.64 2.68 2.43
N ASN A 260 10.25 3.23 3.58
CA ASN A 260 8.87 3.59 3.87
C ASN A 260 8.37 4.73 2.96
N VAL A 261 9.19 5.76 2.73
CA VAL A 261 8.86 6.85 1.80
C VAL A 261 8.64 6.28 0.39
N ARG A 262 9.56 5.45 -0.13
CA ARG A 262 9.41 4.80 -1.45
C ARG A 262 8.13 4.00 -1.55
N ARG A 263 7.84 3.16 -0.55
CA ARG A 263 6.61 2.36 -0.51
C ARG A 263 5.38 3.24 -0.52
N ARG A 264 5.35 4.27 0.32
CA ARG A 264 4.21 5.19 0.43
C ARG A 264 3.96 5.97 -0.88
N LEU A 265 5.03 6.44 -1.53
CA LEU A 265 4.95 7.09 -2.82
C LEU A 265 4.33 6.17 -3.89
N ALA A 266 4.75 4.90 -3.95
CA ALA A 266 4.20 3.92 -4.89
C ALA A 266 2.69 3.67 -4.70
N LEU A 267 2.18 3.88 -3.49
CA LEU A 267 0.78 3.62 -3.14
C LEU A 267 -0.13 4.83 -3.36
N VAL A 268 0.33 6.02 -2.99
CA VAL A 268 -0.48 7.25 -3.05
C VAL A 268 -0.31 7.97 -4.39
N TYR A 269 0.85 7.83 -5.04
CA TYR A 269 1.20 8.52 -6.28
C TYR A 269 1.71 7.54 -7.36
N PRO A 270 0.95 6.49 -7.71
CA PRO A 270 1.36 5.56 -8.76
C PRO A 270 1.66 6.32 -10.07
N ASP A 271 2.82 6.05 -10.67
CA ASP A 271 3.33 6.67 -11.90
C ASP A 271 3.45 8.21 -11.90
N ARG A 272 3.26 8.86 -10.74
CA ARG A 272 3.27 10.32 -10.53
C ARG A 272 4.39 10.79 -9.61
N HIS A 273 5.41 9.96 -9.40
CA HIS A 273 6.52 10.30 -8.52
C HIS A 273 7.86 9.76 -9.02
N GLN A 274 8.94 10.41 -8.62
CA GLN A 274 10.30 9.94 -8.79
C GLN A 274 11.13 10.30 -7.56
N LEU A 275 11.70 9.30 -6.88
CA LEU A 275 12.64 9.52 -5.77
C LEU A 275 14.01 8.93 -6.12
N ILE A 276 14.99 9.82 -6.30
CA ILE A 276 16.40 9.47 -6.55
C ILE A 276 17.18 9.78 -5.28
N THR A 277 18.02 8.84 -4.84
CA THR A 277 18.91 9.03 -3.69
C THR A 277 20.30 8.55 -4.06
N GLU A 278 21.31 9.37 -3.84
CA GLU A 278 22.70 9.04 -4.12
C GLU A 278 23.61 9.46 -2.96
N GLU A 279 24.65 8.67 -2.71
CA GLU A 279 25.71 9.00 -1.76
C GLU A 279 27.04 8.91 -2.50
N ARG A 280 27.73 10.05 -2.68
CA ARG A 280 29.02 10.17 -3.37
C ARG A 280 29.87 11.24 -2.69
N ASP A 281 31.18 11.03 -2.63
CA ASP A 281 32.16 12.05 -2.20
C ASP A 281 31.81 12.79 -0.90
N ALA A 282 31.42 12.05 0.15
CA ALA A 282 31.00 12.62 1.45
C ALA A 282 29.68 13.41 1.41
N VAL A 283 28.87 13.23 0.37
CA VAL A 283 27.60 13.94 0.21
C VAL A 283 26.49 12.95 -0.04
N PHE A 284 25.45 13.01 0.78
CA PHE A 284 24.18 12.37 0.50
C PHE A 284 23.27 13.37 -0.23
N SER A 285 22.54 12.89 -1.23
CA SER A 285 21.55 13.66 -1.96
C SER A 285 20.24 12.87 -2.11
N ALA A 286 19.12 13.56 -1.95
CA ALA A 286 17.79 13.04 -2.21
C ALA A 286 17.02 14.04 -3.07
N GLN A 287 16.44 13.55 -4.17
CA GLN A 287 15.64 14.34 -5.10
C GLN A 287 14.27 13.67 -5.24
N LEU A 288 13.23 14.35 -4.80
CA LEU A 288 11.84 13.93 -4.97
C LEU A 288 11.18 14.85 -5.99
N LYS A 289 10.63 14.24 -7.05
CA LYS A 289 9.71 14.87 -7.98
C LYS A 289 8.34 14.26 -7.78
N LEU A 290 7.31 15.09 -7.67
CA LEU A 290 5.96 14.66 -7.39
C LEU A 290 4.98 15.46 -8.26
N GLU A 291 4.07 14.76 -8.93
CA GLU A 291 2.89 15.39 -9.54
C GLU A 291 1.77 15.41 -8.51
N LEU A 292 1.40 16.63 -8.10
CA LEU A 292 0.33 16.93 -7.16
C LEU A 292 -1.03 16.64 -7.80
N ALA A 293 -2.02 16.39 -6.95
CA ALA A 293 -3.40 16.12 -7.34
C ALA A 293 -4.29 17.34 -7.07
#